data_AF-A0A7Y9RUU4-F1
#
_entry.id   AF-A0A7Y9RUU4-F1
#
_cell.length_a   1.000
_cell.length_b   1.000
_cell.length_c   1.000
_cell.angle_alpha   90.00
_cell.angle_beta   90.00
_cell.angle_gamma   90.00
#
_symmetry.space_group_name_H-M   'P 1'
#
loop_
_entity.id
_entity.type
_entity.pdbx_description
1 polymer ?
#
loop_
_entity_poly.entity_id
_entity_poly.type
_entity_poly.pdbx_seq_one_letter_code
_entity_poly.pdbx_strand_id
1 'polypeptide(L)'
;MDKLKMHSPDLTQRNIDQIAELFPTVITESLDADGNPVRAVDFDALRQELSDHIVEGPQERYQLDWPGKRAAAFAANAPIAKTLRPVREESVDFDTTKNLFIEGDNLDALKLLQESYLGKVKLIYIDPPYNTGSDFVYEDDFGATTHDYLVGSGQVGTDGTRFVANTEANGRLHSDWLSMILPRLKLARTMLAPDGVIFISIDDHEVGSLRKVADEVFGERNFVASVIWQKRTSPEARKRLAAGHEYVMVYARDASLIEKALSPLPLDDSDRAAFSNPDNDPRGPWVSSDFTAPGYRPNQMYAITTPSGTVVNPPPGRCWMNLEDEYKKQVAEGRFWFGPDGTGIPRRKTYLAERNGKSAWTWWPNSEVGHTQEGTREVRALFDRNGETFFDFPKPVRLIERVVQLATRKNAEDIVVDFFAGSGTTAHAVMRANAADGGNRRFLLVQIPDDLDASSAAAKAGYHSIADISRDRVRRAGSVVADQAGDGATALDVGYRSLRIDTTNMAEVDAAADDLAQTSLLGAIDSVKPDRTDEDLLFQVLLDWGLDLSLPIKRERERERERDLPRRGRCAGRVLQRGGVR
;
A
#
# COMPACT_ATOMS: atom_id res chain seq x y z
N MET A 1 41.49 -0.91 -6.92
CA MET A 1 42.00 -1.84 -7.93
C MET A 1 41.06 -3.03 -7.96
N ASP A 2 40.12 -3.04 -8.91
CA ASP A 2 39.24 -4.18 -9.11
C ASP A 2 40.04 -5.30 -9.78
N LYS A 3 40.11 -6.46 -9.11
CA LYS A 3 40.67 -7.66 -9.73
C LYS A 3 39.76 -8.05 -10.90
N LEU A 4 40.32 -8.09 -12.11
CA LEU A 4 39.70 -8.70 -13.28
C LEU A 4 39.28 -10.13 -12.94
N LYS A 5 37.96 -10.39 -12.94
CA LYS A 5 37.42 -11.75 -12.81
C LYS A 5 37.80 -12.53 -14.07
N MET A 6 38.73 -13.48 -13.93
CA MET A 6 39.30 -14.30 -15.02
C MET A 6 38.39 -15.48 -15.43
N HIS A 7 37.07 -15.32 -15.31
CA HIS A 7 36.09 -16.33 -15.69
C HIS A 7 34.90 -15.66 -16.37
N SER A 8 34.36 -16.30 -17.41
CA SER A 8 33.15 -15.84 -18.08
C SER A 8 31.97 -15.80 -17.08
N PRO A 9 31.06 -14.82 -17.20
CA PRO A 9 29.90 -14.72 -16.30
C PRO A 9 29.05 -15.98 -16.39
N ASP A 10 28.58 -16.46 -15.23
CA ASP A 10 27.64 -17.57 -15.16
C ASP A 10 26.29 -17.13 -15.72
N LEU A 11 26.07 -17.48 -17.00
CA LEU A 11 24.87 -17.13 -17.74
C LEU A 11 23.64 -17.81 -17.14
N THR A 12 23.80 -18.99 -16.53
CA THR A 12 22.71 -19.72 -15.87
C THR A 12 22.24 -18.94 -14.67
N GLN A 13 23.15 -18.53 -13.78
CA GLN A 13 22.79 -17.74 -12.61
C GLN A 13 22.18 -16.39 -12.99
N ARG A 14 22.73 -15.74 -14.03
CA ARG A 14 22.15 -14.48 -14.55
C ARG A 14 20.74 -14.67 -15.10
N ASN A 15 20.48 -15.77 -15.80
CA ASN A 15 19.14 -16.08 -16.32
C ASN A 15 18.18 -16.42 -15.17
N ILE A 16 18.62 -17.15 -14.15
CA ILE A 16 17.83 -17.41 -12.94
C ILE A 16 17.49 -16.10 -12.23
N ASP A 17 18.44 -15.16 -12.13
CA ASP A 17 18.20 -13.86 -11.52
C ASP A 17 17.17 -13.03 -12.30
N GLN A 18 17.21 -13.07 -13.63
CA GLN A 18 16.21 -12.42 -14.48
C GLN A 18 14.83 -13.08 -14.38
N ILE A 19 14.77 -14.41 -14.37
CA ILE A 19 13.51 -15.15 -14.14
C ILE A 19 12.96 -14.84 -12.75
N ALA A 20 13.81 -14.77 -11.73
CA ALA A 20 13.41 -14.44 -10.38
C ALA A 20 12.88 -13.01 -10.22
N GLU A 21 13.39 -12.08 -11.02
CA GLU A 21 12.92 -10.70 -11.04
C GLU A 21 11.51 -10.61 -11.61
N LEU A 22 11.25 -11.33 -12.70
CA LEU A 22 9.98 -11.37 -13.40
C LEU A 22 8.93 -12.23 -12.69
N PHE A 23 9.32 -13.42 -12.25
CA PHE A 23 8.47 -14.45 -11.66
C PHE A 23 9.07 -14.97 -10.35
N PRO A 24 9.01 -14.20 -9.25
CA PRO A 24 9.63 -14.61 -7.98
C PRO A 24 9.05 -15.93 -7.43
N THR A 25 7.76 -16.19 -7.71
CA THR A 25 7.00 -17.37 -7.29
C THR A 25 7.53 -18.67 -7.90
N VAL A 26 8.33 -18.59 -8.96
CA VAL A 26 8.90 -19.77 -9.64
C VAL A 26 10.31 -20.07 -9.14
N ILE A 27 10.80 -19.35 -8.13
CA ILE A 27 12.11 -19.60 -7.55
C ILE A 27 11.97 -20.51 -6.36
N THR A 28 12.79 -21.55 -6.34
CA THR A 28 12.80 -22.57 -5.29
C THR A 28 14.23 -22.92 -4.90
N GLU A 29 14.37 -23.76 -3.88
CA GLU A 29 15.64 -24.35 -3.48
C GLU A 29 15.66 -25.82 -3.91
N SER A 30 16.74 -26.23 -4.57
CA SER A 30 17.03 -27.62 -4.89
C SER A 30 18.38 -28.03 -4.30
N LEU A 31 18.69 -29.31 -4.25
CA LEU A 31 20.01 -29.77 -3.84
C LEU A 31 20.94 -29.89 -5.05
N ASP A 32 22.18 -29.41 -4.93
CA ASP A 32 23.23 -29.70 -5.90
C ASP A 32 23.73 -31.15 -5.77
N ALA A 33 24.68 -31.54 -6.63
CA ALA A 33 25.24 -32.89 -6.65
C ALA A 33 25.94 -33.27 -5.33
N ASP A 34 26.31 -32.29 -4.51
CA ASP A 34 26.99 -32.46 -3.22
C ASP A 34 26.01 -32.33 -2.03
N GLY A 35 24.71 -32.18 -2.30
CA GLY A 35 23.66 -32.08 -1.28
C GLY A 35 23.53 -30.69 -0.64
N ASN A 36 24.11 -29.64 -1.23
CA ASN A 36 23.95 -28.28 -0.75
C ASN A 36 22.71 -27.63 -1.37
N PRO A 37 21.96 -26.81 -0.61
CA PRO A 37 20.84 -26.04 -1.16
C PRO A 37 21.37 -24.99 -2.15
N VAL A 38 20.84 -25.04 -3.36
CA VAL A 38 21.10 -24.08 -4.45
C VAL A 38 19.78 -23.52 -4.98
N ARG A 39 19.82 -22.26 -5.39
CA ARG A 39 18.68 -21.55 -5.96
C ARG A 39 18.37 -22.10 -7.35
N ALA A 40 17.13 -22.48 -7.59
CA ALA A 40 16.67 -23.07 -8.85
C ALA A 40 15.36 -22.44 -9.34
N VAL A 41 15.05 -22.68 -10.60
CA VAL A 41 13.77 -22.33 -11.22
C VAL A 41 12.87 -23.56 -11.17
N ASP A 42 11.69 -23.39 -10.60
CA ASP A 42 10.59 -24.33 -10.72
C ASP A 42 10.02 -24.22 -12.14
N PHE A 43 10.42 -25.16 -13.00
CA PHE A 43 9.96 -25.17 -14.38
C PHE A 43 8.48 -25.51 -14.53
N ASP A 44 7.85 -26.16 -13.55
CA ASP A 44 6.42 -26.46 -13.59
C ASP A 44 5.62 -25.23 -13.15
N ALA A 45 6.06 -24.51 -12.12
CA ALA A 45 5.50 -23.21 -11.73
C ALA A 45 5.74 -22.15 -12.81
N LEU A 46 6.93 -22.14 -13.42
CA LEU A 46 7.24 -21.27 -14.56
C LEU A 46 6.39 -21.64 -15.77
N ARG A 47 6.21 -22.93 -16.06
CA ARG A 47 5.28 -23.36 -17.11
C ARG A 47 3.85 -22.93 -16.78
N GLN A 48 3.42 -22.97 -15.51
CA GLN A 48 2.11 -22.50 -15.10
C GLN A 48 1.93 -20.98 -15.27
N GLU A 49 2.93 -20.16 -14.91
CA GLU A 49 2.89 -18.70 -15.12
C GLU A 49 2.95 -18.33 -16.61
N LEU A 50 3.48 -19.22 -17.45
CA LEU A 50 3.58 -19.04 -18.91
C LEU A 50 2.49 -19.76 -19.72
N SER A 51 1.62 -20.55 -19.07
CA SER A 51 0.55 -21.32 -19.71
C SER A 51 -0.81 -20.71 -19.43
N ASP A 52 -1.72 -20.83 -20.40
CA ASP A 52 -3.14 -20.47 -20.29
C ASP A 52 -4.01 -21.59 -19.67
N HIS A 53 -3.39 -22.69 -19.23
CA HIS A 53 -4.06 -23.86 -18.63
C HIS A 53 -3.25 -24.47 -17.47
N ILE A 54 -3.89 -25.36 -16.71
CA ILE A 54 -3.35 -26.01 -15.50
C ILE A 54 -2.37 -27.15 -15.89
N VAL A 55 -1.10 -27.03 -15.51
CA VAL A 55 -0.04 -28.05 -15.73
C VAL A 55 0.03 -29.05 -14.57
N GLU A 56 0.01 -30.36 -14.80
CA GLU A 56 0.18 -31.37 -13.73
C GLU A 56 1.66 -31.80 -13.50
N GLY A 57 2.05 -32.00 -12.24
CA GLY A 57 3.25 -32.75 -11.82
C GLY A 57 3.81 -32.38 -10.43
N PRO A 58 4.27 -33.34 -9.59
CA PRO A 58 4.97 -33.03 -8.34
C PRO A 58 6.42 -33.57 -8.25
N GLN A 59 7.34 -32.73 -7.75
CA GLN A 59 8.49 -33.12 -6.91
C GLN A 59 8.25 -32.60 -5.48
N GLU A 60 8.64 -33.35 -4.44
CA GLU A 60 8.55 -32.89 -3.04
C GLU A 60 9.53 -31.73 -2.78
N ARG A 61 9.01 -30.57 -2.39
CA ARG A 61 9.77 -29.36 -2.03
C ARG A 61 9.07 -28.60 -0.89
N TYR A 62 9.81 -27.70 -0.23
CA TYR A 62 9.20 -26.79 0.76
C TYR A 62 8.31 -25.76 0.04
N GLN A 63 7.00 -25.86 0.24
CA GLN A 63 6.01 -24.90 -0.26
C GLN A 63 4.82 -24.82 0.68
N LEU A 64 4.20 -23.64 0.78
CA LEU A 64 2.86 -23.52 1.34
C LEU A 64 1.86 -24.02 0.29
N ASP A 65 1.07 -25.03 0.59
CA ASP A 65 0.05 -25.55 -0.33
C ASP A 65 -1.31 -25.68 0.34
N TRP A 66 -2.38 -25.50 -0.43
CA TRP A 66 -3.76 -25.61 0.02
C TRP A 66 -4.72 -25.87 -1.16
N PRO A 67 -5.88 -26.51 -0.93
CA PRO A 67 -6.92 -26.65 -1.94
C PRO A 67 -7.39 -25.27 -2.44
N GLY A 68 -7.31 -25.04 -3.75
CA GLY A 68 -7.71 -23.76 -4.38
C GLY A 68 -6.56 -22.81 -4.71
N LYS A 69 -5.34 -23.06 -4.21
CA LYS A 69 -4.16 -22.21 -4.48
C LYS A 69 -3.96 -21.87 -5.95
N ARG A 70 -4.05 -22.87 -6.82
CA ARG A 70 -3.83 -22.71 -8.26
C ARG A 70 -4.88 -21.80 -8.91
N ALA A 71 -6.14 -21.96 -8.53
CA ALA A 71 -7.22 -21.15 -9.06
C ALA A 71 -7.13 -19.70 -8.54
N ALA A 72 -6.80 -19.52 -7.26
CA ALA A 72 -6.50 -18.21 -6.67
C ALA A 72 -5.31 -17.53 -7.38
N ALA A 73 -4.25 -18.26 -7.71
CA ALA A 73 -3.10 -17.73 -8.45
C ALA A 73 -3.49 -17.32 -9.89
N PHE A 74 -4.35 -18.09 -10.56
CA PHE A 74 -4.89 -17.77 -11.88
C PHE A 74 -5.78 -16.52 -11.84
N ALA A 75 -6.58 -16.35 -10.79
CA ALA A 75 -7.50 -15.22 -10.66
C ALA A 75 -6.78 -13.87 -10.72
N ALA A 76 -5.53 -13.76 -10.23
CA ALA A 76 -4.73 -12.53 -10.37
C ALA A 76 -4.41 -12.18 -11.82
N ASN A 77 -4.18 -13.19 -12.67
CA ASN A 77 -3.77 -13.05 -14.06
C ASN A 77 -4.97 -13.06 -15.04
N ALA A 78 -6.16 -13.44 -14.57
CA ALA A 78 -7.35 -13.52 -15.40
C ALA A 78 -7.80 -12.13 -15.87
N PRO A 79 -8.10 -11.95 -17.17
CA PRO A 79 -8.57 -10.67 -17.71
C PRO A 79 -9.88 -10.24 -17.05
N ILE A 80 -10.14 -8.94 -17.06
CA ILE A 80 -11.35 -8.34 -16.49
C ILE A 80 -12.13 -7.59 -17.57
N ALA A 81 -13.45 -7.81 -17.62
CA ALA A 81 -14.39 -7.16 -18.55
C ALA A 81 -15.27 -6.11 -17.85
N LYS A 82 -14.67 -5.34 -16.93
CA LYS A 82 -15.33 -4.29 -16.15
C LYS A 82 -14.69 -2.92 -16.43
N THR A 83 -15.31 -1.85 -15.96
CA THR A 83 -14.82 -0.47 -16.06
C THR A 83 -15.09 0.29 -14.76
N LEU A 84 -14.58 1.52 -14.66
CA LEU A 84 -14.88 2.45 -13.59
C LEU A 84 -15.79 3.57 -14.08
N ARG A 85 -16.89 3.80 -13.36
CA ARG A 85 -17.84 4.87 -13.63
C ARG A 85 -17.70 5.99 -12.59
N PRO A 86 -17.47 7.24 -13.00
CA PRO A 86 -17.40 8.35 -12.06
C PRO A 86 -18.79 8.76 -11.56
N VAL A 87 -18.90 9.02 -10.25
CA VAL A 87 -20.15 9.47 -9.61
C VAL A 87 -19.92 10.83 -8.96
N ARG A 88 -20.25 11.91 -9.67
CA ARG A 88 -19.95 13.29 -9.25
C ARG A 88 -20.70 13.69 -7.99
N GLU A 89 -21.93 13.23 -7.83
CA GLU A 89 -22.82 13.54 -6.71
C GLU A 89 -22.29 13.00 -5.38
N GLU A 90 -21.50 11.93 -5.45
CA GLU A 90 -20.91 11.25 -4.30
C GLU A 90 -19.42 11.60 -4.12
N SER A 91 -18.91 12.51 -4.95
CA SER A 91 -17.54 12.98 -4.92
C SER A 91 -17.41 14.30 -4.15
N VAL A 92 -16.19 14.60 -3.69
CA VAL A 92 -15.84 15.87 -3.06
C VAL A 92 -14.73 16.51 -3.88
N ASP A 93 -14.92 17.74 -4.34
CA ASP A 93 -13.95 18.49 -5.16
C ASP A 93 -13.47 17.73 -6.41
N PHE A 94 -14.40 17.05 -7.10
CA PHE A 94 -14.13 16.11 -8.19
C PHE A 94 -13.12 16.63 -9.23
N ASP A 95 -13.23 17.89 -9.66
CA ASP A 95 -12.41 18.42 -10.74
C ASP A 95 -10.97 18.76 -10.31
N THR A 96 -10.72 18.95 -9.01
CA THR A 96 -9.42 19.38 -8.47
C THR A 96 -8.71 18.33 -7.62
N THR A 97 -9.46 17.42 -7.00
CA THR A 97 -8.89 16.40 -6.12
C THR A 97 -8.06 15.37 -6.89
N LYS A 98 -7.01 14.87 -6.24
CA LYS A 98 -6.19 13.76 -6.71
C LYS A 98 -6.45 12.45 -5.98
N ASN A 99 -7.38 12.44 -5.02
CA ASN A 99 -7.72 11.26 -4.25
C ASN A 99 -8.86 10.48 -4.91
N LEU A 100 -8.90 9.17 -4.66
CA LEU A 100 -9.91 8.27 -5.23
C LEU A 100 -10.59 7.44 -4.13
N PHE A 101 -11.89 7.23 -4.29
CA PHE A 101 -12.67 6.26 -3.54
C PHE A 101 -13.38 5.35 -4.55
N ILE A 102 -13.05 4.07 -4.56
CA ILE A 102 -13.61 3.08 -5.49
C ILE A 102 -14.55 2.16 -4.73
N GLU A 103 -15.79 2.10 -5.18
CA GLU A 103 -16.80 1.18 -4.69
C GLU A 103 -16.83 -0.06 -5.58
N GLY A 104 -16.58 -1.24 -4.98
CA GLY A 104 -16.61 -2.52 -5.68
C GLY A 104 -15.68 -3.56 -5.05
N ASP A 105 -15.65 -4.74 -5.65
CA ASP A 105 -14.71 -5.80 -5.26
C ASP A 105 -13.26 -5.32 -5.45
N ASN A 106 -12.42 -5.59 -4.46
CA ASN A 106 -11.04 -5.12 -4.45
C ASN A 106 -10.11 -5.89 -5.39
N LEU A 107 -10.36 -7.17 -5.69
CA LEU A 107 -9.62 -7.89 -6.73
C LEU A 107 -9.91 -7.26 -8.10
N ASP A 108 -11.17 -6.95 -8.38
CA ASP A 108 -11.56 -6.27 -9.62
C ASP A 108 -10.94 -4.86 -9.71
N ALA A 109 -10.99 -4.08 -8.62
CA ALA A 109 -10.37 -2.75 -8.57
C ALA A 109 -8.87 -2.83 -8.86
N LEU A 110 -8.16 -3.75 -8.20
CA LEU A 110 -6.71 -3.91 -8.37
C LEU A 110 -6.35 -4.30 -9.81
N LYS A 111 -7.16 -5.13 -10.47
CA LYS A 111 -6.98 -5.47 -11.89
C LYS A 111 -7.18 -4.26 -12.80
N LEU A 112 -8.27 -3.49 -12.60
CA LEU A 112 -8.54 -2.29 -13.40
C LEU A 112 -7.44 -1.23 -13.24
N LEU A 113 -6.91 -1.09 -12.03
CA LEU A 113 -5.89 -0.09 -11.71
C LEU A 113 -4.47 -0.51 -12.08
N GLN A 114 -4.25 -1.77 -12.46
CA GLN A 114 -2.92 -2.35 -12.60
C GLN A 114 -2.04 -1.53 -13.54
N GLU A 115 -2.53 -1.20 -14.73
CA GLU A 115 -1.77 -0.44 -15.73
C GLU A 115 -1.55 1.02 -15.30
N SER A 116 -2.59 1.68 -14.79
CA SER A 116 -2.52 3.08 -14.35
C SER A 116 -1.56 3.30 -13.18
N TYR A 117 -1.39 2.31 -12.29
CA TYR A 117 -0.63 2.44 -11.04
C TYR A 117 0.58 1.50 -10.95
N LEU A 118 0.94 0.80 -12.03
CA LEU A 118 2.08 -0.12 -12.08
C LEU A 118 3.38 0.56 -11.60
N GLY A 119 3.97 0.05 -10.53
CA GLY A 119 5.23 0.57 -9.98
C GLY A 119 5.16 2.02 -9.45
N LYS A 120 3.97 2.56 -9.16
CA LYS A 120 3.77 3.96 -8.72
C LYS A 120 3.36 4.10 -7.26
N VAL A 121 2.85 3.04 -6.63
CA VAL A 121 2.31 3.09 -5.26
C VAL A 121 3.45 3.10 -4.25
N LYS A 122 3.45 4.09 -3.35
CA LYS A 122 4.48 4.21 -2.32
C LYS A 122 4.17 3.36 -1.10
N LEU A 123 2.92 3.42 -0.64
CA LEU A 123 2.47 2.74 0.56
C LEU A 123 1.17 1.99 0.25
N ILE A 124 1.12 0.73 0.62
CA ILE A 124 -0.12 -0.02 0.76
C ILE A 124 -0.33 -0.27 2.25
N TYR A 125 -1.48 0.11 2.79
CA TYR A 125 -1.93 -0.34 4.10
C TYR A 125 -3.23 -1.11 3.92
N ILE A 126 -3.33 -2.30 4.50
CA ILE A 126 -4.57 -3.07 4.48
C ILE A 126 -4.88 -3.66 5.85
N ASP A 127 -6.17 -3.77 6.12
CA ASP A 127 -6.75 -4.39 7.30
C ASP A 127 -7.74 -5.48 6.87
N PRO A 128 -7.24 -6.61 6.32
CA PRO A 128 -8.09 -7.69 5.86
C PRO A 128 -8.90 -8.30 7.01
N PRO A 129 -10.00 -9.02 6.74
CA PRO A 129 -10.71 -9.76 7.78
C PRO A 129 -9.79 -10.78 8.46
N TYR A 130 -9.86 -10.90 9.79
CA TYR A 130 -8.92 -11.71 10.59
C TYR A 130 -9.30 -13.20 10.70
N ASN A 131 -10.40 -13.63 10.08
CA ASN A 131 -10.86 -15.01 10.06
C ASN A 131 -11.18 -15.61 11.45
N THR A 132 -11.83 -14.83 12.31
CA THR A 132 -12.21 -15.18 13.71
C THR A 132 -13.43 -16.11 13.83
N GLY A 133 -13.99 -16.59 12.71
CA GLY A 133 -15.15 -17.49 12.66
C GLY A 133 -16.54 -16.84 12.69
N SER A 134 -16.66 -15.54 13.00
CA SER A 134 -17.90 -14.75 12.89
C SER A 134 -17.92 -13.73 11.75
N ASP A 135 -16.73 -13.41 11.23
CA ASP A 135 -16.52 -12.16 10.46
C ASP A 135 -16.31 -12.40 8.96
N PHE A 136 -16.34 -13.66 8.49
CA PHE A 136 -15.87 -14.01 7.15
C PHE A 136 -16.89 -14.83 6.33
N VAL A 137 -17.44 -14.18 5.30
CA VAL A 137 -18.07 -14.80 4.13
C VAL A 137 -17.45 -14.13 2.90
N TYR A 138 -16.59 -14.84 2.20
CA TYR A 138 -16.06 -14.38 0.91
C TYR A 138 -16.25 -15.48 -0.11
N GLU A 139 -17.07 -15.23 -1.12
CA GLU A 139 -17.25 -16.14 -2.25
C GLU A 139 -16.49 -15.59 -3.44
N ASP A 140 -15.22 -15.96 -3.54
CA ASP A 140 -14.57 -16.01 -4.85
C ASP A 140 -14.91 -17.42 -5.41
N ASP A 141 -15.89 -17.52 -6.32
CA ASP A 141 -16.20 -18.80 -7.00
C ASP A 141 -15.08 -19.12 -7.99
N PHE A 142 -14.07 -19.82 -7.51
CA PHE A 142 -12.90 -20.24 -8.29
C PHE A 142 -13.15 -21.51 -9.13
N GLY A 143 -14.41 -21.94 -9.29
CA GLY A 143 -14.79 -23.17 -10.01
C GLY A 143 -14.75 -23.11 -11.55
N ALA A 144 -14.38 -21.98 -12.14
CA ALA A 144 -14.64 -21.66 -13.53
C ALA A 144 -13.40 -21.69 -14.44
N THR A 145 -13.52 -22.28 -15.64
CA THR A 145 -12.56 -22.10 -16.74
C THR A 145 -12.52 -20.63 -17.20
N THR A 146 -11.51 -20.21 -17.99
CA THR A 146 -11.46 -18.83 -18.54
C THR A 146 -12.76 -18.41 -19.23
N HIS A 147 -13.41 -19.36 -19.90
CA HIS A 147 -14.72 -19.16 -20.53
C HIS A 147 -15.82 -18.92 -19.48
N ASP A 148 -15.88 -19.73 -18.43
CA ASP A 148 -16.89 -19.59 -17.36
C ASP A 148 -16.66 -18.35 -16.49
N TYR A 149 -15.40 -17.90 -16.32
CA TYR A 149 -15.06 -16.66 -15.62
C TYR A 149 -15.46 -15.42 -16.43
N LEU A 150 -15.26 -15.44 -17.75
CA LEU A 150 -15.70 -14.39 -18.65
C LEU A 150 -17.23 -14.34 -18.78
N VAL A 151 -17.89 -15.51 -18.84
CA VAL A 151 -19.36 -15.62 -18.85
C VAL A 151 -19.95 -15.21 -17.50
N GLY A 152 -19.33 -15.56 -16.37
CA GLY A 152 -19.76 -15.11 -15.03
C GLY A 152 -19.52 -13.63 -14.75
N SER A 153 -18.58 -12.99 -15.47
CA SER A 153 -18.30 -11.55 -15.35
C SER A 153 -19.38 -10.65 -15.98
N GLY A 154 -20.37 -11.24 -16.68
CA GLY A 154 -21.52 -10.57 -17.26
C GLY A 154 -22.79 -11.43 -17.17
N GLN A 155 -23.69 -11.03 -16.26
CA GLN A 155 -25.00 -11.62 -15.90
C GLN A 155 -24.96 -12.65 -14.76
N VAL A 156 -25.30 -12.20 -13.55
CA VAL A 156 -25.72 -13.09 -12.46
C VAL A 156 -27.26 -13.15 -12.43
N GLY A 157 -27.78 -14.37 -12.34
CA GLY A 157 -29.21 -14.67 -12.24
C GLY A 157 -29.89 -14.11 -10.98
N THR A 158 -31.22 -14.17 -11.01
CA THR A 158 -32.16 -13.42 -10.18
C THR A 158 -32.36 -13.89 -8.73
N ASP A 159 -31.50 -14.76 -8.19
CA ASP A 159 -31.74 -15.44 -6.91
C ASP A 159 -30.77 -15.12 -5.76
N GLY A 160 -29.75 -14.28 -5.96
CA GLY A 160 -29.24 -13.34 -4.94
C GLY A 160 -28.85 -13.86 -3.54
N THR A 161 -28.69 -15.16 -3.33
CA THR A 161 -28.29 -15.70 -2.02
C THR A 161 -26.78 -15.75 -1.91
N ARG A 162 -26.20 -14.71 -1.29
CA ARG A 162 -24.92 -14.80 -0.57
C ARG A 162 -25.18 -15.47 0.78
N PHE A 163 -24.12 -15.97 1.44
CA PHE A 163 -24.04 -16.47 2.83
C PHE A 163 -23.72 -17.97 2.95
N VAL A 164 -22.42 -18.30 3.07
CA VAL A 164 -21.98 -19.39 3.97
C VAL A 164 -20.94 -18.84 4.93
N ALA A 165 -21.33 -18.67 6.20
CA ALA A 165 -20.40 -18.35 7.28
C ALA A 165 -19.27 -19.38 7.31
N ASN A 166 -18.02 -18.92 7.18
CA ASN A 166 -16.86 -19.80 7.30
C ASN A 166 -16.64 -20.14 8.79
N THR A 167 -17.43 -21.09 9.30
CA THR A 167 -17.38 -21.51 10.71
C THR A 167 -16.07 -22.23 11.02
N GLU A 168 -15.58 -22.17 12.27
CA GLU A 168 -14.38 -22.91 12.74
C GLU A 168 -14.45 -24.44 12.47
N ALA A 169 -15.64 -24.99 12.29
CA ALA A 169 -15.85 -26.40 11.95
C ALA A 169 -15.59 -26.73 10.46
N ASN A 170 -15.41 -25.72 9.61
CA ASN A 170 -15.08 -25.91 8.20
C ASN A 170 -13.58 -26.20 8.03
N GLY A 171 -13.25 -27.41 7.56
CA GLY A 171 -11.87 -27.82 7.28
C GLY A 171 -11.16 -27.00 6.19
N ARG A 172 -11.86 -26.06 5.52
CA ARG A 172 -11.31 -25.14 4.51
C ARG A 172 -11.11 -23.71 4.98
N LEU A 173 -11.40 -23.39 6.25
CA LEU A 173 -11.35 -22.04 6.81
C LEU A 173 -10.11 -21.23 6.40
N HIS A 174 -8.92 -21.78 6.60
CA HIS A 174 -7.64 -21.13 6.25
C HIS A 174 -7.38 -21.13 4.73
N SER A 175 -7.86 -22.16 4.02
CA SER A 175 -7.67 -22.28 2.56
C SER A 175 -8.47 -21.22 1.80
N ASP A 176 -9.69 -20.93 2.26
CA ASP A 176 -10.55 -19.91 1.64
C ASP A 176 -9.97 -18.52 1.87
N TRP A 177 -9.52 -18.24 3.10
CA TRP A 177 -8.86 -16.97 3.42
C TRP A 177 -7.56 -16.76 2.62
N LEU A 178 -6.73 -17.80 2.49
CA LEU A 178 -5.53 -17.77 1.65
C LEU A 178 -5.86 -17.57 0.16
N SER A 179 -6.94 -18.19 -0.32
CA SER A 179 -7.39 -18.05 -1.71
C SER A 179 -7.90 -16.64 -2.01
N MET A 180 -8.51 -15.98 -1.02
CA MET A 180 -8.92 -14.57 -1.11
C MET A 180 -7.69 -13.65 -1.10
N ILE A 181 -6.75 -13.81 -0.17
CA ILE A 181 -5.65 -12.84 0.00
C ILE A 181 -4.55 -12.96 -1.08
N LEU A 182 -4.25 -14.18 -1.55
CA LEU A 182 -3.15 -14.44 -2.50
C LEU A 182 -3.22 -13.56 -3.77
N PRO A 183 -4.31 -13.56 -4.57
CA PRO A 183 -4.36 -12.78 -5.80
C PRO A 183 -4.25 -11.28 -5.55
N ARG A 184 -4.84 -10.80 -4.46
CA ARG A 184 -4.80 -9.40 -4.04
C ARG A 184 -3.38 -8.97 -3.70
N LEU A 185 -2.62 -9.81 -2.97
CA LEU A 185 -1.21 -9.54 -2.68
C LEU A 185 -0.34 -9.59 -3.95
N LYS A 186 -0.58 -10.52 -4.89
CA LYS A 186 0.14 -10.57 -6.18
C LYS A 186 -0.01 -9.24 -6.93
N LEU A 187 -1.24 -8.74 -7.08
CA LEU A 187 -1.52 -7.46 -7.74
C LEU A 187 -0.93 -6.27 -6.96
N ALA A 188 -1.15 -6.21 -5.65
CA ALA A 188 -0.60 -5.18 -4.77
C ALA A 188 0.92 -5.05 -4.93
N ARG A 189 1.64 -6.19 -5.00
CA ARG A 189 3.08 -6.20 -5.21
C ARG A 189 3.46 -5.50 -6.52
N THR A 190 2.73 -5.71 -7.62
CA THR A 190 3.03 -5.08 -8.93
C THR A 190 2.83 -3.56 -8.93
N MET A 191 1.86 -3.08 -8.17
CA MET A 191 1.57 -1.64 -8.06
C MET A 191 2.65 -0.89 -7.25
N LEU A 192 3.33 -1.56 -6.31
CA LEU A 192 4.36 -0.92 -5.49
C LEU A 192 5.55 -0.43 -6.33
N ALA A 193 5.95 0.82 -6.09
CA ALA A 193 7.21 1.38 -6.54
C ALA A 193 8.40 0.56 -6.01
N PRO A 194 9.61 0.66 -6.62
CA PRO A 194 10.79 -0.07 -6.14
C PRO A 194 11.09 0.17 -4.65
N ASP A 195 10.93 1.40 -4.16
CA ASP A 195 11.05 1.77 -2.75
C ASP A 195 9.70 1.76 -2.00
N GLY A 196 8.70 1.07 -2.54
CA GLY A 196 7.35 0.93 -1.97
C GLY A 196 7.28 -0.16 -0.90
N VAL A 197 6.37 0.01 0.05
CA VAL A 197 6.18 -0.87 1.20
C VAL A 197 4.70 -1.18 1.43
N ILE A 198 4.42 -2.37 1.95
CA ILE A 198 3.09 -2.80 2.37
C ILE A 198 3.07 -3.09 3.87
N PHE A 199 2.01 -2.61 4.53
CA PHE A 199 1.69 -2.85 5.93
C PHE A 199 0.35 -3.59 6.00
N ILE A 200 0.33 -4.73 6.69
CA ILE A 200 -0.86 -5.60 6.76
C ILE A 200 -1.19 -5.85 8.23
N SER A 201 -2.33 -5.35 8.70
CA SER A 201 -2.84 -5.63 10.04
C SER A 201 -3.40 -7.05 10.11
N ILE A 202 -3.10 -7.77 11.20
CA ILE A 202 -3.59 -9.12 11.44
C ILE A 202 -3.57 -9.46 12.94
N ASP A 203 -4.38 -10.42 13.36
CA ASP A 203 -4.31 -11.01 14.70
C ASP A 203 -3.63 -12.39 14.70
N ASP A 204 -3.71 -13.10 15.83
CA ASP A 204 -3.07 -14.41 16.01
C ASP A 204 -3.65 -15.53 15.12
N HIS A 205 -4.85 -15.40 14.54
CA HIS A 205 -5.50 -16.49 13.80
C HIS A 205 -4.79 -16.79 12.47
N GLU A 206 -4.48 -15.74 11.69
CA GLU A 206 -3.92 -15.89 10.34
C GLU A 206 -2.50 -15.31 10.21
N VAL A 207 -1.88 -14.79 11.26
CA VAL A 207 -0.51 -14.22 11.17
C VAL A 207 0.49 -15.21 10.57
N GLY A 208 0.40 -16.50 10.91
CA GLY A 208 1.26 -17.54 10.37
C GLY A 208 1.00 -17.83 8.88
N SER A 209 -0.27 -17.87 8.47
CA SER A 209 -0.69 -18.08 7.08
C SER A 209 -0.32 -16.88 6.21
N LEU A 210 -0.64 -15.67 6.68
CA LEU A 210 -0.32 -14.40 6.04
C LEU A 210 1.19 -14.27 5.82
N ARG A 211 2.00 -14.59 6.84
CA ARG A 211 3.46 -14.54 6.73
C ARG A 211 3.97 -15.39 5.59
N LYS A 212 3.54 -16.65 5.51
CA LYS A 212 3.99 -17.60 4.49
C LYS A 212 3.55 -17.21 3.09
N VAL A 213 2.30 -16.77 2.91
CA VAL A 213 1.81 -16.34 1.58
C VAL A 213 2.46 -15.02 1.15
N ALA A 214 2.73 -14.10 2.08
CA ALA A 214 3.48 -12.88 1.79
C ALA A 214 4.96 -13.17 1.47
N ASP A 215 5.60 -14.11 2.14
CA ASP A 215 6.95 -14.58 1.79
C ASP A 215 6.99 -15.16 0.37
N GLU A 216 5.97 -15.90 -0.05
CA GLU A 216 5.86 -16.41 -1.43
C GLU A 216 5.66 -15.30 -2.47
N VAL A 217 4.81 -14.31 -2.18
CA VAL A 217 4.52 -13.21 -3.11
C VAL A 217 5.67 -12.21 -3.19
N PHE A 218 6.15 -11.70 -2.06
CA PHE A 218 7.15 -10.65 -1.99
C PHE A 218 8.59 -11.19 -2.01
N GLY A 219 8.78 -12.45 -1.66
CA GLY A 219 10.08 -13.06 -1.37
C GLY A 219 10.45 -12.87 0.10
N GLU A 220 10.86 -13.94 0.78
CA GLU A 220 11.21 -13.90 2.21
C GLU A 220 12.26 -12.83 2.56
N ARG A 221 13.25 -12.63 1.69
CA ARG A 221 14.28 -11.58 1.84
C ARG A 221 13.74 -10.16 1.93
N ASN A 222 12.51 -9.95 1.46
CA ASN A 222 11.84 -8.65 1.42
C ASN A 222 10.94 -8.41 2.65
N PHE A 223 10.86 -9.37 3.57
CA PHE A 223 10.28 -9.15 4.88
C PHE A 223 11.11 -8.13 5.66
N VAL A 224 10.43 -7.12 6.21
CA VAL A 224 11.08 -6.03 6.96
C VAL A 224 10.93 -6.24 8.45
N ALA A 225 9.69 -6.37 8.93
CA ALA A 225 9.41 -6.43 10.35
C ALA A 225 8.01 -6.99 10.65
N SER A 226 7.87 -7.52 11.85
CA SER A 226 6.59 -7.77 12.51
C SER A 226 6.42 -6.73 13.61
N VAL A 227 5.58 -5.72 13.36
CA VAL A 227 5.24 -4.73 14.38
C VAL A 227 4.18 -5.30 15.31
N ILE A 228 4.33 -5.06 16.60
CA ILE A 228 3.40 -5.45 17.66
C ILE A 228 2.70 -4.18 18.13
N TRP A 229 1.41 -4.06 17.83
CA TRP A 229 0.59 -2.93 18.25
C TRP A 229 -0.22 -3.28 19.48
N GLN A 230 -0.03 -2.53 20.56
CA GLN A 230 -0.79 -2.70 21.80
C GLN A 230 -2.23 -2.17 21.62
N LYS A 231 -3.17 -3.03 21.23
CA LYS A 231 -4.57 -2.64 20.96
C LYS A 231 -5.41 -2.30 22.18
N ARG A 232 -4.95 -2.60 23.41
CA ARG A 232 -5.72 -2.44 24.66
C ARG A 232 -4.93 -1.76 25.76
N THR A 233 -5.62 -1.04 26.63
CA THR A 233 -5.04 -0.34 27.80
C THR A 233 -4.98 -1.23 29.05
N SER A 234 -5.80 -2.27 29.12
CA SER A 234 -5.82 -3.23 30.22
C SER A 234 -6.14 -4.66 29.73
N PRO A 235 -5.68 -5.71 30.45
CA PRO A 235 -6.01 -7.10 30.12
C PRO A 235 -7.51 -7.41 30.23
N GLU A 236 -7.98 -8.45 29.54
CA GLU A 236 -9.35 -8.95 29.73
C GLU A 236 -9.45 -9.73 31.04
N ALA A 237 -10.22 -9.22 32.01
CA ALA A 237 -10.33 -9.81 33.35
C ALA A 237 -10.82 -11.26 33.37
N ARG A 238 -11.54 -11.71 32.33
CA ARG A 238 -12.10 -13.07 32.22
C ARG A 238 -11.08 -14.12 31.75
N LYS A 239 -9.97 -13.71 31.16
CA LYS A 239 -8.96 -14.61 30.60
C LYS A 239 -7.73 -14.64 31.49
N ARG A 240 -7.16 -15.83 31.69
CA ARG A 240 -5.87 -15.99 32.40
C ARG A 240 -4.70 -15.40 31.62
N LEU A 241 -4.81 -15.40 30.29
CA LEU A 241 -3.90 -14.74 29.36
C LEU A 241 -4.75 -14.10 28.27
N ALA A 242 -4.82 -12.78 28.25
CA ALA A 242 -5.63 -12.01 27.30
C ALA A 242 -4.74 -11.42 26.21
N ALA A 243 -5.21 -11.46 24.95
CA ALA A 243 -4.56 -10.77 23.84
C ALA A 243 -4.55 -9.25 24.09
N GLY A 244 -3.36 -8.70 24.32
CA GLY A 244 -3.13 -7.27 24.52
C GLY A 244 -2.68 -6.53 23.26
N HIS A 245 -2.32 -7.29 22.22
CA HIS A 245 -1.73 -6.79 20.99
C HIS A 245 -2.33 -7.44 19.74
N GLU A 246 -2.04 -6.82 18.61
CA GLU A 246 -2.19 -7.34 17.24
C GLU A 246 -0.87 -7.10 16.50
N TYR A 247 -0.76 -7.64 15.29
CA TYR A 247 0.42 -7.53 14.45
C TYR A 247 0.18 -6.59 13.28
N VAL A 248 1.23 -5.91 12.84
CA VAL A 248 1.30 -5.26 11.53
C VAL A 248 2.52 -5.82 10.80
N MET A 249 2.29 -6.67 9.80
CA MET A 249 3.35 -7.26 8.97
C MET A 249 3.85 -6.24 7.96
N VAL A 250 5.16 -6.11 7.82
CA VAL A 250 5.79 -5.14 6.93
C VAL A 250 6.65 -5.87 5.89
N TYR A 251 6.35 -5.62 4.61
CA TYR A 251 7.16 -6.06 3.48
C TYR A 251 7.53 -4.87 2.61
N ALA A 252 8.72 -4.93 2.02
CA ALA A 252 9.14 -4.02 0.97
C ALA A 252 8.97 -4.67 -0.40
N ARG A 253 8.84 -3.85 -1.45
CA ARG A 253 9.02 -4.33 -2.83
C ARG A 253 10.46 -4.82 -3.03
N ASP A 254 11.42 -4.06 -2.52
CA ASP A 254 12.85 -4.37 -2.46
C ASP A 254 13.43 -3.92 -1.11
N ALA A 255 13.75 -4.89 -0.24
CA ALA A 255 14.28 -4.60 1.10
C ALA A 255 15.69 -3.98 1.07
N SER A 256 16.44 -4.08 -0.04
CA SER A 256 17.72 -3.38 -0.16
C SER A 256 17.56 -1.85 -0.14
N LEU A 257 16.35 -1.36 -0.42
CA LEU A 257 16.00 0.06 -0.42
C LEU A 257 15.33 0.50 0.88
N ILE A 258 15.24 -0.34 1.92
CA ILE A 258 14.40 -0.06 3.10
C ILE A 258 14.77 1.24 3.83
N GLU A 259 16.07 1.53 3.97
CA GLU A 259 16.57 2.75 4.61
C GLU A 259 16.22 4.04 3.83
N LYS A 260 15.99 3.90 2.52
CA LYS A 260 15.47 4.98 1.67
C LYS A 260 13.94 4.99 1.68
N ALA A 261 13.32 3.82 1.81
CA ALA A 261 11.89 3.65 1.76
C ALA A 261 11.19 4.23 3.00
N LEU A 262 11.79 4.06 4.18
CA LEU A 262 11.27 4.55 5.46
C LEU A 262 11.95 5.85 5.92
N SER A 263 11.15 6.78 6.41
CA SER A 263 11.59 8.04 7.00
C SER A 263 11.74 7.92 8.52
N PRO A 264 12.71 8.63 9.13
CA PRO A 264 12.73 8.81 10.58
C PRO A 264 11.44 9.45 11.07
N LEU A 265 10.97 9.03 12.25
CA LEU A 265 9.81 9.65 12.88
C LEU A 265 10.13 11.07 13.36
N PRO A 266 9.16 12.01 13.31
CA PRO A 266 9.31 13.31 13.92
C PRO A 266 9.64 13.21 15.42
N LEU A 267 10.43 14.16 15.92
CA LEU A 267 10.67 14.31 17.36
C LEU A 267 9.45 14.95 18.02
N ASP A 268 8.94 14.30 19.07
CA ASP A 268 7.86 14.81 19.91
C ASP A 268 8.40 15.73 21.03
N ASP A 269 7.49 16.32 21.81
CA ASP A 269 7.86 17.24 22.90
C ASP A 269 8.67 16.56 24.01
N SER A 270 8.41 15.28 24.26
CA SER A 270 9.18 14.49 25.23
C SER A 270 10.61 14.26 24.75
N ASP A 271 10.79 13.97 23.46
CA ASP A 271 12.11 13.85 22.84
C ASP A 271 12.88 15.16 22.96
N ARG A 272 12.22 16.30 22.66
CA ARG A 272 12.83 17.64 22.70
C ARG A 272 13.17 18.07 24.13
N ALA A 273 12.35 17.72 25.10
CA ALA A 273 12.58 18.02 26.52
C ALA A 273 13.84 17.34 27.09
N ALA A 274 14.34 16.27 26.46
CA ALA A 274 15.59 15.63 26.87
C ALA A 274 16.83 16.48 26.55
N PHE A 275 16.74 17.46 25.64
CA PHE A 275 17.85 18.29 25.23
C PHE A 275 18.00 19.52 26.14
N SER A 276 19.24 19.84 26.53
CA SER A 276 19.54 21.01 27.35
C SER A 276 20.81 21.69 26.86
N ASN A 277 21.04 22.95 27.25
CA ASN A 277 22.26 23.68 26.89
C ASN A 277 23.00 24.19 28.15
N PRO A 278 23.53 23.30 29.00
CA PRO A 278 24.09 23.68 30.30
C PRO A 278 25.39 24.48 30.19
N ASP A 279 26.06 24.42 29.05
CA ASP A 279 27.36 25.06 28.81
C ASP A 279 27.28 26.25 27.83
N ASN A 280 26.07 26.74 27.53
CA ASN A 280 25.83 27.85 26.61
C ASN A 280 26.49 27.66 25.24
N ASP A 281 26.48 26.43 24.71
CA ASP A 281 26.98 26.12 23.39
C ASP A 281 26.18 26.90 22.32
N PRO A 282 26.86 27.59 21.38
CA PRO A 282 26.19 28.42 20.37
C PRO A 282 25.29 27.62 19.40
N ARG A 283 25.44 26.29 19.34
CA ARG A 283 24.59 25.40 18.52
C ARG A 283 23.26 25.06 19.19
N GLY A 284 23.05 25.47 20.43
CA GLY A 284 21.81 25.27 21.18
C GLY A 284 21.75 23.94 21.93
N PRO A 285 20.53 23.51 22.33
CA PRO A 285 20.33 22.32 23.17
C PRO A 285 20.92 21.04 22.58
N TRP A 286 21.55 20.23 23.43
CA TRP A 286 22.18 18.96 23.08
C TRP A 286 21.93 17.89 24.16
N VAL A 287 22.21 16.64 23.82
CA VAL A 287 22.21 15.50 24.76
C VAL A 287 23.58 14.84 24.84
N SER A 288 23.94 14.39 26.04
CA SER A 288 25.19 13.68 26.31
C SER A 288 25.14 12.25 25.78
N SER A 289 25.77 12.02 24.64
CA SER A 289 25.85 10.72 23.99
C SER A 289 27.14 9.98 24.35
N ASP A 290 27.04 8.66 24.45
CA ASP A 290 28.23 7.82 24.61
C ASP A 290 29.18 8.01 23.43
N PHE A 291 30.48 7.96 23.71
CA PHE A 291 31.56 8.07 22.72
C PHE A 291 32.35 6.76 22.60
N THR A 292 31.83 5.67 23.16
CA THR A 292 32.46 4.36 23.10
C THR A 292 31.63 3.40 22.25
N ALA A 293 32.30 2.44 21.61
CA ALA A 293 31.68 1.35 20.86
C ALA A 293 32.13 0.00 21.45
N PRO A 294 31.29 -1.04 21.41
CA PRO A 294 31.68 -2.37 21.85
C PRO A 294 32.82 -2.94 20.99
N GLY A 295 33.71 -3.71 21.61
CA GLY A 295 34.81 -4.40 20.94
C GLY A 295 36.15 -3.68 21.05
N TYR A 296 37.15 -4.23 20.36
CA TYR A 296 38.54 -3.78 20.36
C TYR A 296 38.99 -3.45 18.94
N ARG A 297 39.49 -2.24 18.72
CA ARG A 297 40.07 -1.78 17.45
C ARG A 297 41.37 -1.02 17.76
N PRO A 298 42.55 -1.52 17.36
CA PRO A 298 43.83 -0.96 17.78
C PRO A 298 43.96 0.55 17.54
N ASN A 299 43.47 1.03 16.41
CA ASN A 299 43.50 2.44 15.99
C ASN A 299 42.50 3.35 16.74
N GLN A 300 41.65 2.80 17.60
CA GLN A 300 40.69 3.52 18.45
C GLN A 300 40.99 3.35 19.94
N MET A 301 42.16 2.79 20.27
CA MET A 301 42.66 2.58 21.63
C MET A 301 43.76 3.58 21.97
N TYR A 302 43.41 4.87 21.93
CA TYR A 302 44.31 5.97 22.30
C TYR A 302 43.89 6.59 23.62
N ALA A 303 44.87 7.14 24.35
CA ALA A 303 44.61 7.85 25.59
C ALA A 303 44.07 9.25 25.30
N ILE A 304 43.10 9.69 26.09
CA ILE A 304 42.52 11.04 26.01
C ILE A 304 42.87 11.79 27.28
N THR A 305 43.46 12.98 27.15
CA THR A 305 43.66 13.90 28.27
C THR A 305 42.47 14.86 28.36
N THR A 306 41.77 14.85 29.49
CA THR A 306 40.63 15.75 29.75
C THR A 306 41.11 17.19 30.01
N PRO A 307 40.22 18.19 29.95
CA PRO A 307 40.58 19.58 30.29
C PRO A 307 41.18 19.76 31.68
N SER A 308 40.85 18.90 32.65
CA SER A 308 41.43 18.90 33.99
C SER A 308 42.85 18.28 34.07
N GLY A 309 43.35 17.70 32.96
CA GLY A 309 44.61 16.98 32.90
C GLY A 309 44.53 15.48 33.22
N THR A 310 43.32 14.95 33.48
CA THR A 310 43.13 13.51 33.75
C THR A 310 43.29 12.72 32.46
N VAL A 311 44.00 11.59 32.51
CA VAL A 311 44.13 10.69 31.35
C VAL A 311 43.11 9.57 31.45
N VAL A 312 42.28 9.42 30.42
CA VAL A 312 41.23 8.40 30.32
C VAL A 312 41.45 7.49 29.12
N ASN A 313 41.20 6.21 29.32
CA ASN A 313 41.23 5.17 28.29
C ASN A 313 39.80 4.64 28.06
N PRO A 314 39.54 3.98 26.91
CA PRO A 314 38.28 3.28 26.71
C PRO A 314 38.01 2.29 27.86
N PRO A 315 36.76 2.15 28.32
CA PRO A 315 36.40 1.12 29.29
C PRO A 315 36.73 -0.29 28.79
N PRO A 316 36.99 -1.26 29.69
CA PRO A 316 37.22 -2.65 29.30
C PRO A 316 36.13 -3.19 28.37
N GLY A 317 36.53 -3.86 27.29
CA GLY A 317 35.62 -4.41 26.28
C GLY A 317 35.05 -3.39 25.29
N ARG A 318 35.51 -2.13 25.32
CA ARG A 318 35.08 -1.05 24.43
C ARG A 318 36.29 -0.33 23.82
N CYS A 319 36.05 0.39 22.73
CA CYS A 319 36.99 1.32 22.09
C CYS A 319 36.31 2.66 21.83
N TRP A 320 37.07 3.71 21.50
CA TRP A 320 36.48 4.99 21.10
C TRP A 320 35.73 4.86 19.76
N MET A 321 34.68 5.65 19.54
CA MET A 321 33.94 5.61 18.27
C MET A 321 34.74 6.16 17.09
N ASN A 322 35.63 7.13 17.32
CA ASN A 322 36.38 7.81 16.27
C ASN A 322 37.87 7.42 16.31
N LEU A 323 38.58 7.70 15.22
CA LEU A 323 40.03 7.76 15.21
C LEU A 323 40.52 9.02 15.94
N GLU A 324 41.76 9.00 16.42
CA GLU A 324 42.33 10.08 17.24
C GLU A 324 42.29 11.45 16.53
N ASP A 325 42.58 11.51 15.23
CA ASP A 325 42.58 12.75 14.46
C ASP A 325 41.18 13.37 14.34
N GLU A 326 40.17 12.55 14.05
CA GLU A 326 38.78 13.00 13.98
C GLU A 326 38.25 13.41 15.35
N TYR A 327 38.65 12.70 16.41
CA TYR A 327 38.37 13.12 17.78
C TYR A 327 38.97 14.50 18.10
N LYS A 328 40.26 14.70 17.83
CA LYS A 328 40.94 16.00 18.07
C LYS A 328 40.27 17.14 17.31
N LYS A 329 39.86 16.90 16.06
CA LYS A 329 39.09 17.87 15.27
C LYS A 329 37.76 18.23 15.94
N GLN A 330 36.96 17.25 16.34
CA GLN A 330 35.67 17.48 17.00
C GLN A 330 35.80 18.13 18.38
N VAL A 331 36.90 17.87 19.10
CA VAL A 331 37.22 18.58 20.34
C VAL A 331 37.55 20.06 20.08
N ALA A 332 38.33 20.37 19.05
CA ALA A 332 38.61 21.75 18.65
C ALA A 332 37.33 22.49 18.22
N GLU A 333 36.35 21.77 17.66
CA GLU A 333 35.01 22.27 17.38
C GLU A 333 34.11 22.35 18.64
N GLY A 334 34.56 21.90 19.82
CA GLY A 334 33.76 21.94 21.05
C GLY A 334 32.58 20.95 21.08
N ARG A 335 32.62 19.87 20.27
CA ARG A 335 31.56 18.83 20.19
C ARG A 335 31.64 17.80 21.33
N PHE A 336 32.55 17.97 22.28
CA PHE A 336 32.73 17.08 23.42
C PHE A 336 32.44 17.76 24.74
N TRP A 337 31.87 16.99 25.65
CA TRP A 337 31.60 17.39 27.03
C TRP A 337 32.32 16.44 27.99
N PHE A 338 32.97 17.01 29.01
CA PHE A 338 33.81 16.29 29.98
C PHE A 338 33.24 16.38 31.40
N GLY A 339 31.93 16.54 31.54
CA GLY A 339 31.29 16.82 32.82
C GLY A 339 31.43 18.29 33.25
N PRO A 340 30.75 18.69 34.34
CA PRO A 340 30.80 20.06 34.86
C PRO A 340 32.23 20.50 35.26
N ASP A 341 33.01 19.57 35.82
CA ASP A 341 34.35 19.84 36.36
C ASP A 341 35.48 19.53 35.36
N GLY A 342 35.15 19.11 34.13
CA GLY A 342 36.14 18.78 33.10
C GLY A 342 36.97 17.50 33.36
N THR A 343 36.55 16.68 34.33
CA THR A 343 37.24 15.44 34.75
C THR A 343 36.63 14.17 34.16
N GLY A 344 35.44 14.26 33.59
CA GLY A 344 34.67 13.12 33.11
C GLY A 344 35.22 12.49 31.83
N ILE A 345 34.84 11.24 31.60
CA ILE A 345 35.08 10.53 30.34
C ILE A 345 34.45 11.36 29.20
N PRO A 346 35.11 11.51 28.04
CA PRO A 346 34.57 12.26 26.91
C PRO A 346 33.19 11.75 26.49
N ARG A 347 32.21 12.65 26.48
CA ARG A 347 30.86 12.43 25.95
C ARG A 347 30.66 13.28 24.71
N ARG A 348 30.00 12.73 23.69
CA ARG A 348 29.68 13.47 22.47
C ARG A 348 28.43 14.31 22.70
N LYS A 349 28.47 15.59 22.32
CA LYS A 349 27.28 16.44 22.26
C LYS A 349 26.51 16.10 20.98
N THR A 350 25.28 15.64 21.12
CA THR A 350 24.37 15.43 19.99
C THR A 350 23.32 16.53 20.02
N TYR A 351 23.40 17.45 19.07
CA TYR A 351 22.58 18.67 19.06
C TYR A 351 21.17 18.40 18.55
N LEU A 352 20.19 19.09 19.14
CA LEU A 352 18.79 19.02 18.70
C LEU A 352 18.65 19.51 17.26
N ALA A 353 19.33 20.59 16.91
CA ALA A 353 19.32 21.17 15.58
C ALA A 353 19.91 20.25 14.49
N GLU A 354 20.77 19.29 14.87
CA GLU A 354 21.38 18.33 13.96
C GLU A 354 20.59 17.01 13.87
N ARG A 355 19.49 16.87 14.63
CA ARG A 355 18.75 15.60 14.75
C ARG A 355 17.61 15.50 13.74
N ASN A 356 17.77 14.62 12.76
CA ASN A 356 16.75 14.33 11.75
C ASN A 356 15.81 13.20 12.22
N GLY A 357 15.01 13.47 13.26
CA GLY A 357 14.01 12.54 13.77
C GLY A 357 14.53 11.43 14.69
N LYS A 358 13.71 10.40 14.89
CA LYS A 358 14.03 9.18 15.67
C LYS A 358 13.71 7.91 14.89
N SER A 359 14.46 6.86 15.15
CA SER A 359 14.17 5.53 14.60
C SER A 359 12.87 4.98 15.17
N ALA A 360 12.14 4.23 14.35
CA ALA A 360 10.95 3.51 14.79
C ALA A 360 11.33 2.20 15.48
N TRP A 361 10.54 1.81 16.48
CA TRP A 361 10.61 0.47 17.08
C TRP A 361 9.47 -0.40 16.54
N THR A 362 9.58 -1.72 16.67
CA THR A 362 8.51 -2.69 16.34
C THR A 362 7.52 -2.89 17.47
N TRP A 363 7.73 -2.28 18.64
CA TRP A 363 6.75 -2.25 19.72
C TRP A 363 6.02 -0.90 19.71
N TRP A 364 4.73 -0.90 19.36
CA TRP A 364 3.91 0.32 19.26
C TRP A 364 2.90 0.37 20.41
N PRO A 365 3.19 1.13 21.49
CA PRO A 365 2.31 1.24 22.63
C PRO A 365 1.07 2.09 22.30
N ASN A 366 -0.06 1.78 22.93
CA ASN A 366 -1.31 2.52 22.71
C ASN A 366 -1.21 4.02 23.02
N SER A 367 -0.32 4.40 23.94
CA SER A 367 -0.09 5.79 24.31
C SER A 367 0.37 6.62 23.11
N GLU A 368 1.11 6.01 22.20
CA GLU A 368 1.66 6.67 21.02
C GLU A 368 0.73 6.59 19.81
N VAL A 369 0.20 5.40 19.53
CA VAL A 369 -0.49 5.11 18.25
C VAL A 369 -2.00 4.85 18.40
N GLY A 370 -2.53 4.97 19.62
CA GLY A 370 -3.94 4.71 19.92
C GLY A 370 -4.26 3.24 20.15
N HIS A 371 -5.53 2.99 20.47
CA HIS A 371 -6.07 1.67 20.82
C HIS A 371 -7.47 1.48 20.23
N THR A 372 -8.03 0.26 20.24
CA THR A 372 -9.31 -0.05 19.58
C THR A 372 -10.46 0.87 20.01
N GLN A 373 -10.61 1.11 21.33
CA GLN A 373 -11.67 2.00 21.84
C GLN A 373 -11.48 3.47 21.43
N GLU A 374 -10.26 3.89 21.10
CA GLU A 374 -10.01 5.21 20.52
C GLU A 374 -10.58 5.29 19.11
N GLY A 375 -10.31 4.30 18.25
CA GLY A 375 -10.90 4.24 16.90
C GLY A 375 -12.43 4.31 16.92
N THR A 376 -13.08 3.55 17.81
CA THR A 376 -14.55 3.61 17.97
C THR A 376 -15.02 5.02 18.37
N ARG A 377 -14.30 5.69 19.28
CA ARG A 377 -14.63 7.05 19.72
C ARG A 377 -14.42 8.08 18.61
N GLU A 378 -13.37 7.94 17.81
CA GLU A 378 -13.08 8.80 16.66
C GLU A 378 -14.19 8.71 15.61
N VAL A 379 -14.67 7.51 15.30
CA VAL A 379 -15.80 7.33 14.36
C VAL A 379 -17.08 7.97 14.93
N ARG A 380 -17.42 7.70 16.19
CA ARG A 380 -18.61 8.32 16.83
C ARG A 380 -18.55 9.84 16.79
N ALA A 381 -17.38 10.42 17.05
CA ALA A 381 -17.22 11.87 17.05
C ALA A 381 -17.49 12.53 15.68
N LEU A 382 -17.34 11.79 14.57
CA LEU A 382 -17.63 12.30 13.21
C LEU A 382 -19.12 12.26 12.86
N PHE A 383 -19.87 11.29 13.38
CA PHE A 383 -21.29 11.12 13.09
C PHE A 383 -22.17 11.81 14.13
N ASP A 384 -22.26 11.20 15.30
CA ASP A 384 -22.88 11.75 16.50
C ASP A 384 -22.18 11.14 17.72
N ARG A 385 -21.56 12.00 18.53
CA ARG A 385 -20.76 11.59 19.69
C ARG A 385 -21.58 10.79 20.72
N ASN A 386 -22.89 11.04 20.80
CA ASN A 386 -23.82 10.34 21.68
C ASN A 386 -24.71 9.34 20.93
N GLY A 387 -24.49 9.17 19.62
CA GLY A 387 -25.29 8.34 18.76
C GLY A 387 -24.81 6.90 18.67
N GLU A 388 -25.45 6.19 17.74
CA GLU A 388 -25.16 4.79 17.43
C GLU A 388 -23.79 4.61 16.77
N THR A 389 -23.28 3.38 16.80
CA THR A 389 -22.00 3.02 16.19
C THR A 389 -22.25 2.41 14.81
N PHE A 390 -21.59 2.95 13.78
CA PHE A 390 -21.71 2.46 12.40
C PHE A 390 -20.55 1.56 11.95
N PHE A 391 -19.53 1.39 12.78
CA PHE A 391 -18.41 0.48 12.55
C PHE A 391 -17.97 -0.15 13.88
N ASP A 392 -17.88 -1.48 13.92
CA ASP A 392 -17.55 -2.19 15.15
C ASP A 392 -16.07 -2.09 15.53
N PHE A 393 -15.18 -2.21 14.54
CA PHE A 393 -13.74 -2.35 14.77
C PHE A 393 -12.85 -1.41 13.94
N PRO A 394 -13.14 -0.09 13.87
CA PRO A 394 -12.29 0.84 13.14
C PRO A 394 -10.89 0.93 13.78
N LYS A 395 -9.84 0.88 12.95
CA LYS A 395 -8.47 1.16 13.40
C LYS A 395 -8.35 2.64 13.83
N PRO A 396 -7.59 2.95 14.89
CA PRO A 396 -7.38 4.33 15.33
C PRO A 396 -6.55 5.12 14.31
N VAL A 397 -6.88 6.39 14.10
CA VAL A 397 -6.22 7.24 13.08
C VAL A 397 -4.73 7.39 13.34
N ARG A 398 -4.31 7.50 14.61
CA ARG A 398 -2.90 7.62 15.00
C ARG A 398 -2.03 6.41 14.62
N LEU A 399 -2.62 5.22 14.53
CA LEU A 399 -1.92 4.02 14.08
C LEU A 399 -1.55 4.14 12.61
N ILE A 400 -2.50 4.55 11.77
CA ILE A 400 -2.26 4.70 10.34
C ILE A 400 -1.41 5.94 10.06
N GLU A 401 -1.57 7.01 10.83
CA GLU A 401 -0.72 8.20 10.78
C GLU A 401 0.76 7.84 11.04
N ARG A 402 1.03 6.94 12.00
CA ARG A 402 2.38 6.40 12.23
C ARG A 402 2.92 5.68 10.99
N VAL A 403 2.10 4.85 10.33
CA VAL A 403 2.48 4.16 9.08
C VAL A 403 2.78 5.16 7.97
N VAL A 404 1.91 6.16 7.77
CA VAL A 404 2.08 7.22 6.76
C VAL A 404 3.37 8.01 7.02
N GLN A 405 3.64 8.41 8.26
CA GLN A 405 4.86 9.14 8.63
C GLN A 405 6.13 8.35 8.32
N LEU A 406 6.11 7.03 8.50
CA LEU A 406 7.24 6.16 8.17
C LEU A 406 7.40 5.99 6.67
N ALA A 407 6.32 5.65 5.98
CA ALA A 407 6.41 5.10 4.64
C ALA A 407 6.20 6.11 3.51
N THR A 408 5.92 7.38 3.80
CA THR A 408 5.64 8.39 2.76
C THR A 408 6.40 9.68 2.98
N ARG A 409 6.60 10.42 1.89
CA ARG A 409 7.34 11.68 1.84
C ARG A 409 6.39 12.83 1.61
N LYS A 410 6.67 13.95 2.29
CA LYS A 410 5.85 15.16 2.29
C LYS A 410 5.56 15.72 0.88
N ASN A 411 6.59 15.87 0.04
CA ASN A 411 6.50 16.61 -1.24
C ASN A 411 6.77 15.70 -2.46
N ALA A 412 6.32 14.45 -2.43
CA ALA A 412 6.58 13.47 -3.49
C ALA A 412 5.32 13.03 -4.24
N GLU A 413 4.14 13.55 -3.89
CA GLU A 413 2.84 13.06 -4.38
C GLU A 413 2.67 11.54 -4.20
N ASP A 414 3.29 11.01 -3.13
CA ASP A 414 3.29 9.60 -2.78
C ASP A 414 1.84 9.08 -2.65
N ILE A 415 1.58 7.95 -3.30
CA ILE A 415 0.26 7.32 -3.35
C ILE A 415 0.15 6.31 -2.22
N VAL A 416 -0.90 6.46 -1.41
CA VAL A 416 -1.29 5.55 -0.33
C VAL A 416 -2.54 4.79 -0.76
N VAL A 417 -2.43 3.47 -0.89
CA VAL A 417 -3.54 2.60 -1.28
C VAL A 417 -4.02 1.80 -0.07
N ASP A 418 -5.33 1.71 0.08
CA ASP A 418 -5.99 0.80 1.01
C ASP A 418 -7.20 0.17 0.34
N PHE A 419 -7.06 -1.10 -0.04
CA PHE A 419 -8.08 -1.88 -0.73
C PHE A 419 -8.93 -2.76 0.22
N PHE A 420 -8.82 -2.51 1.52
CA PHE A 420 -9.72 -2.99 2.57
C PHE A 420 -10.14 -1.79 3.44
N ALA A 421 -10.70 -0.77 2.79
CA ALA A 421 -10.81 0.56 3.39
C ALA A 421 -11.62 0.57 4.70
N GLY A 422 -12.64 -0.28 4.84
CA GLY A 422 -13.51 -0.36 6.00
C GLY A 422 -14.09 1.01 6.33
N SER A 423 -13.74 1.54 7.50
CA SER A 423 -14.16 2.90 7.94
C SER A 423 -13.42 4.07 7.27
N GLY A 424 -12.51 3.81 6.33
CA GLY A 424 -11.74 4.82 5.62
C GLY A 424 -10.64 5.48 6.47
N THR A 425 -10.14 4.80 7.53
CA THR A 425 -9.13 5.36 8.46
C THR A 425 -7.90 5.86 7.74
N THR A 426 -7.46 5.17 6.68
CA THR A 426 -6.30 5.53 5.88
C THR A 426 -6.42 6.91 5.24
N ALA A 427 -7.55 7.24 4.60
CA ALA A 427 -7.75 8.58 4.03
C ALA A 427 -7.69 9.67 5.11
N HIS A 428 -8.31 9.44 6.27
CA HIS A 428 -8.26 10.40 7.38
C HIS A 428 -6.83 10.62 7.88
N ALA A 429 -6.03 9.57 8.02
CA ALA A 429 -4.63 9.68 8.41
C ALA A 429 -3.79 10.44 7.38
N VAL A 430 -4.00 10.20 6.08
CA VAL A 430 -3.31 10.91 4.99
C VAL A 430 -3.66 12.40 5.00
N MET A 431 -4.95 12.74 5.10
CA MET A 431 -5.40 14.14 5.18
C MET A 431 -4.81 14.86 6.39
N ARG A 432 -4.80 14.21 7.56
CA ARG A 432 -4.17 14.76 8.78
C ARG A 432 -2.66 14.95 8.63
N ALA A 433 -1.96 13.98 8.03
CA ALA A 433 -0.52 14.10 7.78
C ALA A 433 -0.22 15.29 6.86
N ASN A 434 -0.96 15.43 5.74
CA ASN A 434 -0.82 16.55 4.83
C ASN A 434 -1.16 17.89 5.48
N ALA A 435 -2.19 17.95 6.33
CA ALA A 435 -2.52 19.17 7.07
C ALA A 435 -1.43 19.55 8.09
N ALA A 436 -0.87 18.56 8.77
CA ALA A 436 0.14 18.78 9.81
C ALA A 436 1.49 19.21 9.26
N ASP A 437 1.93 18.60 8.15
CA ASP A 437 3.24 18.88 7.57
C ASP A 437 3.21 19.73 6.30
N GLY A 438 2.05 20.03 5.73
CA GLY A 438 1.90 20.73 4.45
C GLY A 438 2.26 19.88 3.23
N GLY A 439 2.10 18.56 3.33
CA GLY A 439 2.40 17.60 2.27
C GLY A 439 1.30 17.45 1.23
N ASN A 440 1.60 16.66 0.20
CA ASN A 440 0.74 16.44 -0.97
C ASN A 440 0.53 14.96 -1.28
N ARG A 441 0.51 14.11 -0.24
CA ARG A 441 0.24 12.67 -0.36
C ARG A 441 -1.18 12.44 -0.88
N ARG A 442 -1.37 11.40 -1.69
CA ARG A 442 -2.67 11.04 -2.27
C ARG A 442 -3.17 9.74 -1.64
N PHE A 443 -4.47 9.58 -1.52
CA PHE A 443 -5.06 8.29 -1.13
C PHE A 443 -5.93 7.69 -2.23
N LEU A 444 -5.94 6.36 -2.29
CA LEU A 444 -6.85 5.54 -3.08
C LEU A 444 -7.45 4.48 -2.16
N LEU A 445 -8.76 4.56 -1.95
CA LEU A 445 -9.50 3.59 -1.17
C LEU A 445 -10.32 2.66 -2.07
N VAL A 446 -10.41 1.39 -1.70
CA VAL A 446 -11.39 0.45 -2.27
C VAL A 446 -12.24 -0.13 -1.16
N GLN A 447 -13.56 -0.07 -1.33
CA GLN A 447 -14.52 -0.67 -0.41
C GLN A 447 -15.62 -1.40 -1.17
N ILE A 448 -15.82 -2.67 -0.82
CA ILE A 448 -16.93 -3.46 -1.33
C ILE A 448 -18.27 -2.92 -0.78
N PRO A 449 -19.32 -2.77 -1.61
CA PRO A 449 -20.63 -2.28 -1.17
C PRO A 449 -21.45 -3.42 -0.56
N ASP A 450 -20.95 -4.03 0.52
CA ASP A 450 -21.69 -5.08 1.22
C ASP A 450 -22.97 -4.52 1.84
N ASP A 451 -24.06 -5.28 1.70
CA ASP A 451 -25.36 -4.95 2.26
C ASP A 451 -25.29 -4.89 3.78
N LEU A 452 -26.02 -3.93 4.34
CA LEU A 452 -26.13 -3.79 5.79
C LEU A 452 -27.21 -4.73 6.33
N ASP A 453 -27.00 -5.26 7.53
CA ASP A 453 -28.09 -5.87 8.30
C ASP A 453 -29.20 -4.82 8.48
N ALA A 454 -30.42 -5.13 8.04
CA ALA A 454 -31.58 -4.23 8.13
C ALA A 454 -31.89 -3.79 9.57
N SER A 455 -31.45 -4.56 10.56
CA SER A 455 -31.59 -4.24 11.99
C SER A 455 -30.49 -3.31 12.51
N SER A 456 -29.38 -3.13 11.77
CA SER A 456 -28.25 -2.30 12.15
C SER A 456 -28.64 -0.83 12.29
N ALA A 457 -27.89 -0.10 13.12
CA ALA A 457 -28.09 1.33 13.29
C ALA A 457 -27.81 2.11 11.99
N ALA A 458 -26.86 1.64 11.18
CA ALA A 458 -26.51 2.27 9.92
C ALA A 458 -27.66 2.16 8.89
N ALA A 459 -28.27 0.98 8.75
CA ALA A 459 -29.44 0.81 7.88
C ALA A 459 -30.60 1.71 8.32
N LYS A 460 -30.87 1.79 9.63
CA LYS A 460 -31.88 2.70 10.20
C LYS A 460 -31.58 4.19 9.99
N ALA A 461 -30.30 4.55 9.86
CA ALA A 461 -29.85 5.90 9.55
C ALA A 461 -29.91 6.24 8.05
N GLY A 462 -30.30 5.28 7.20
CA GLY A 462 -30.49 5.48 5.76
C GLY A 462 -29.27 5.13 4.90
N TYR A 463 -28.24 4.47 5.45
CA TYR A 463 -27.17 3.91 4.64
C TYR A 463 -27.62 2.60 3.98
N HIS A 464 -27.14 2.31 2.78
CA HIS A 464 -27.47 1.09 2.06
C HIS A 464 -26.34 0.06 2.13
N SER A 465 -25.08 0.53 2.09
CA SER A 465 -23.90 -0.34 2.09
C SER A 465 -22.80 0.13 3.05
N ILE A 466 -21.83 -0.76 3.32
CA ILE A 466 -20.60 -0.39 4.05
C ILE A 466 -19.82 0.72 3.31
N ALA A 467 -19.81 0.70 1.97
CA ALA A 467 -19.15 1.70 1.15
C ALA A 467 -19.78 3.10 1.32
N ASP A 468 -21.08 3.20 1.52
CA ASP A 468 -21.77 4.47 1.78
C ASP A 468 -21.32 5.07 3.10
N ILE A 469 -21.29 4.27 4.17
CA ILE A 469 -20.87 4.71 5.50
C ILE A 469 -19.39 5.13 5.47
N SER A 470 -18.55 4.35 4.79
CA SER A 470 -17.12 4.62 4.63
C SER A 470 -16.88 5.97 3.96
N ARG A 471 -17.58 6.22 2.85
CA ARG A 471 -17.48 7.45 2.08
C ARG A 471 -17.99 8.67 2.84
N ASP A 472 -19.12 8.54 3.54
CA ASP A 472 -19.62 9.63 4.39
C ASP A 472 -18.67 9.93 5.55
N ARG A 473 -18.05 8.90 6.15
CA ARG A 473 -17.01 9.06 7.17
C ARG A 473 -15.82 9.83 6.61
N VAL A 474 -15.30 9.45 5.43
CA VAL A 474 -14.17 10.13 4.78
C VAL A 474 -14.50 11.59 4.50
N ARG A 475 -15.69 11.88 3.96
CA ARG A 475 -16.19 13.25 3.72
C ARG A 475 -16.21 14.09 5.01
N ARG A 476 -16.76 13.55 6.09
CA ARG A 476 -16.81 14.22 7.40
C ARG A 476 -15.42 14.45 7.99
N ALA A 477 -14.55 13.44 7.90
CA ALA A 477 -13.17 13.56 8.34
C ALA A 477 -12.43 14.67 7.57
N GLY A 478 -12.60 14.73 6.25
CA GLY A 478 -12.04 15.78 5.41
C GLY A 478 -12.49 17.18 5.85
N SER A 479 -13.79 17.36 6.10
CA SER A 479 -14.33 18.62 6.64
C SER A 479 -13.68 19.00 7.97
N VAL A 480 -13.59 18.07 8.93
CA VAL A 480 -12.98 18.33 10.24
C VAL A 480 -11.50 18.70 10.11
N VAL A 481 -10.75 18.03 9.24
CA VAL A 481 -9.33 18.34 9.02
C VAL A 481 -9.17 19.71 8.38
N ALA A 482 -9.99 20.04 7.38
CA ALA A 482 -9.99 21.36 6.74
C ALA A 482 -10.31 22.48 7.74
N ASP A 483 -11.35 22.31 8.56
CA ASP A 483 -11.75 23.28 9.59
C ASP A 483 -10.63 23.50 10.63
N GLN A 484 -9.92 22.45 11.01
CA GLN A 484 -8.80 22.52 11.96
C GLN A 484 -7.55 23.17 11.39
N ALA A 485 -7.30 23.03 10.08
CA ALA A 485 -6.15 23.63 9.40
C ALA A 485 -6.30 25.16 9.23
N GLY A 486 -7.54 25.65 9.10
CA GLY A 486 -7.88 27.06 8.96
C GLY A 486 -7.49 27.68 7.61
N ASP A 487 -7.86 28.95 7.40
CA ASP A 487 -7.72 29.69 6.12
C ASP A 487 -6.26 29.92 5.65
N GLY A 488 -5.26 29.57 6.48
CA GLY A 488 -3.83 29.75 6.19
C GLY A 488 -3.17 28.54 5.53
N ALA A 489 -3.87 27.41 5.40
CA ALA A 489 -3.32 26.21 4.78
C ALA A 489 -3.25 26.38 3.24
N THR A 490 -2.07 26.18 2.66
CA THR A 490 -1.93 25.89 1.23
C THR A 490 -2.92 24.81 0.81
N ALA A 491 -3.59 24.98 -0.33
CA ALA A 491 -4.67 24.14 -0.87
C ALA A 491 -4.59 22.67 -0.41
N LEU A 492 -5.24 22.37 0.72
CA LEU A 492 -5.29 21.05 1.30
C LEU A 492 -6.35 20.24 0.55
N ASP A 493 -5.93 19.22 -0.18
CA ASP A 493 -6.83 18.32 -0.89
C ASP A 493 -7.44 17.29 0.08
N VAL A 494 -8.63 17.62 0.59
CA VAL A 494 -9.48 16.72 1.38
C VAL A 494 -10.59 16.05 0.54
N GLY A 495 -10.61 16.34 -0.76
CA GLY A 495 -11.59 15.80 -1.69
C GLY A 495 -11.30 14.36 -2.09
N TYR A 496 -12.17 13.79 -2.92
CA TYR A 496 -11.96 12.54 -3.63
C TYR A 496 -12.94 12.39 -4.80
N ARG A 497 -12.51 11.71 -5.87
CA ARG A 497 -13.43 11.21 -6.91
C ARG A 497 -14.01 9.88 -6.46
N SER A 498 -15.33 9.79 -6.42
CA SER A 498 -16.03 8.54 -6.20
C SER A 498 -16.20 7.81 -7.53
N LEU A 499 -15.74 6.58 -7.59
CA LEU A 499 -15.84 5.70 -8.77
C LEU A 499 -16.55 4.41 -8.37
N ARG A 500 -17.33 3.82 -9.29
CA ARG A 500 -17.98 2.52 -9.10
C ARG A 500 -17.49 1.54 -10.15
N ILE A 501 -17.21 0.31 -9.73
CA ILE A 501 -16.97 -0.79 -10.68
C ILE A 501 -18.30 -1.18 -11.33
N ASP A 502 -18.33 -1.20 -12.67
CA ASP A 502 -19.50 -1.62 -13.46
C ASP A 502 -19.03 -2.47 -14.65
N THR A 503 -19.97 -3.12 -15.32
CA THR A 503 -19.78 -3.77 -16.62
C THR A 503 -19.26 -2.79 -17.67
N THR A 504 -18.53 -3.31 -18.66
CA THR A 504 -18.05 -2.56 -19.84
C THR A 504 -19.09 -1.60 -20.41
N ASN A 505 -18.63 -0.43 -20.89
CA ASN A 505 -19.53 0.54 -21.54
C ASN A 505 -20.01 0.07 -22.91
N MET A 506 -19.40 -0.96 -23.48
CA MET A 506 -19.77 -1.51 -24.79
C MET A 506 -21.06 -2.33 -24.70
N ALA A 507 -21.93 -2.19 -25.70
CA ALA A 507 -23.13 -3.02 -25.85
C ALA A 507 -22.73 -4.45 -26.23
N GLU A 508 -23.52 -5.44 -25.78
CA GLU A 508 -23.34 -6.83 -26.23
C GLU A 508 -23.72 -6.92 -27.71
N VAL A 509 -22.78 -7.38 -28.54
CA VAL A 509 -23.00 -7.57 -29.97
C VAL A 509 -23.09 -9.07 -30.23
N ASP A 510 -24.32 -9.59 -30.26
CA ASP A 510 -24.60 -11.02 -30.47
C ASP A 510 -24.44 -11.48 -31.94
N ALA A 511 -24.07 -10.57 -32.85
CA ALA A 511 -23.94 -10.86 -34.28
C ALA A 511 -22.48 -10.99 -34.70
N ALA A 512 -22.10 -12.15 -35.24
CA ALA A 512 -20.85 -12.29 -35.99
C ALA A 512 -20.90 -11.39 -37.23
N ALA A 513 -19.75 -10.83 -37.63
CA ALA A 513 -19.66 -9.92 -38.79
C ALA A 513 -20.24 -10.54 -40.09
N ASP A 514 -20.25 -11.88 -40.18
CA ASP A 514 -20.74 -12.64 -41.32
C ASP A 514 -22.27 -12.78 -41.38
N ASP A 515 -22.99 -12.51 -40.27
CA ASP A 515 -24.47 -12.60 -40.18
C ASP A 515 -25.19 -11.28 -40.48
N LEU A 516 -24.44 -10.18 -40.70
CA LEU A 516 -25.00 -8.86 -40.96
C LEU A 516 -25.44 -8.71 -42.43
N ALA A 517 -26.74 -8.91 -42.70
CA ALA A 517 -27.36 -8.54 -43.97
C ALA A 517 -27.27 -7.02 -44.22
N GLN A 518 -27.11 -6.60 -45.48
CA GLN A 518 -26.92 -5.19 -45.89
C GLN A 518 -28.07 -4.24 -45.46
N THR A 519 -29.25 -4.79 -45.17
CA THR A 519 -30.42 -4.08 -44.61
C THR A 519 -30.36 -3.86 -43.09
N SER A 520 -29.50 -4.58 -42.37
CA SER A 520 -29.28 -4.45 -40.92
C SER A 520 -28.25 -3.36 -40.57
N LEU A 521 -27.46 -2.89 -41.55
CA LEU A 521 -26.48 -1.81 -41.39
C LEU A 521 -27.11 -0.43 -41.06
N LEU A 522 -28.38 -0.21 -41.43
CA LEU A 522 -29.07 1.06 -41.20
C LEU A 522 -29.63 1.20 -39.78
N GLY A 523 -29.74 0.09 -39.05
CA GLY A 523 -30.02 0.06 -37.61
C GLY A 523 -28.74 -0.18 -36.82
N ALA A 524 -27.61 0.39 -37.26
CA ALA A 524 -26.30 0.26 -36.62
C ALA A 524 -26.47 0.44 -35.11
N ILE A 525 -26.35 -0.70 -34.42
CA ILE A 525 -26.51 -0.84 -32.99
C ILE A 525 -25.54 0.14 -32.36
N ASP A 526 -26.04 1.04 -31.50
CA ASP A 526 -25.17 1.92 -30.74
C ASP A 526 -24.16 1.02 -30.00
N SER A 527 -22.88 1.20 -30.29
CA SER A 527 -21.84 0.32 -29.75
C SER A 527 -21.63 0.55 -28.25
N VAL A 528 -22.23 1.61 -27.72
CA VAL A 528 -22.21 2.01 -26.32
C VAL A 528 -23.57 1.72 -25.71
N LYS A 529 -23.58 1.22 -24.47
CA LYS A 529 -24.82 1.02 -23.70
C LYS A 529 -25.56 2.35 -23.51
N PRO A 530 -26.90 2.37 -23.66
CA PRO A 530 -27.67 3.61 -23.70
C PRO A 530 -27.71 4.38 -22.36
N ASP A 531 -27.34 3.74 -21.25
CA ASP A 531 -27.27 4.33 -19.91
C ASP A 531 -25.86 4.84 -19.53
N ARG A 532 -24.95 4.92 -20.51
CA ARG A 532 -23.58 5.41 -20.34
C ARG A 532 -23.43 6.86 -20.79
N THR A 533 -22.57 7.57 -20.09
CA THR A 533 -22.25 8.98 -20.34
C THR A 533 -20.90 9.14 -21.03
N ASP A 534 -20.66 10.31 -21.63
CA ASP A 534 -19.35 10.66 -22.19
C ASP A 534 -18.22 10.57 -21.14
N GLU A 535 -18.54 10.84 -19.87
CA GLU A 535 -17.57 10.75 -18.77
C GLU A 535 -17.28 9.29 -18.38
N ASP A 536 -18.26 8.38 -18.47
CA ASP A 536 -18.05 6.94 -18.32
C ASP A 536 -17.09 6.41 -19.40
N LEU A 537 -17.26 6.86 -20.65
CA LEU A 537 -16.38 6.50 -21.76
C LEU A 537 -14.96 7.07 -21.58
N LEU A 538 -14.86 8.31 -21.11
CA LEU A 538 -13.56 8.93 -20.81
C LEU A 538 -12.79 8.11 -19.76
N PHE A 539 -13.43 7.72 -18.66
CA PHE A 539 -12.76 6.92 -17.62
C PHE A 539 -12.34 5.54 -18.12
N GLN A 540 -13.13 4.91 -19.01
CA GLN A 540 -12.68 3.69 -19.68
C GLN A 540 -11.42 3.92 -20.53
N VAL A 541 -11.36 5.00 -21.31
CA VAL A 541 -10.16 5.33 -22.10
C VAL A 541 -8.95 5.60 -21.19
N LEU A 542 -9.14 6.26 -20.04
CA LEU A 542 -8.06 6.46 -19.07
C LEU A 542 -7.51 5.12 -18.56
N LEU A 543 -8.38 4.15 -18.27
CA LEU A 543 -7.98 2.81 -17.85
C LEU A 543 -7.26 2.05 -18.98
N ASP A 544 -7.87 2.00 -20.16
CA ASP A 544 -7.34 1.27 -21.32
C ASP A 544 -5.96 1.78 -21.75
N TRP A 545 -5.68 3.07 -21.51
CA TRP A 545 -4.40 3.70 -21.82
C TRP A 545 -3.44 3.78 -20.63
N GLY A 546 -3.80 3.23 -19.47
CA GLY A 546 -2.96 3.24 -18.26
C GLY A 546 -2.67 4.66 -17.74
N LEU A 547 -3.61 5.58 -17.93
CA LEU A 547 -3.50 6.97 -17.47
C LEU A 547 -3.97 7.12 -16.02
N ASP A 548 -3.45 8.15 -15.34
CA ASP A 548 -3.84 8.45 -13.96
C ASP A 548 -5.31 8.94 -13.92
N LEU A 549 -6.13 8.31 -13.10
CA LEU A 549 -7.56 8.61 -12.97
C LEU A 549 -7.84 9.95 -12.28
N SER A 550 -6.81 10.62 -11.75
CA SER A 550 -6.88 11.96 -11.18
C SER A 550 -6.57 13.09 -12.17
N LEU A 551 -6.32 12.78 -13.45
CA LEU A 551 -5.99 13.80 -14.44
C LEU A 551 -7.07 14.91 -14.50
N PRO A 552 -6.67 16.19 -14.65
CA PRO A 552 -7.63 17.29 -14.79
C PRO A 552 -8.51 17.10 -16.03
N ILE A 553 -9.81 17.32 -15.86
CA ILE A 553 -10.79 17.18 -16.95
C ILE A 553 -11.25 18.58 -17.37
N LYS A 554 -11.12 18.91 -18.65
CA LYS A 554 -11.60 20.17 -19.23
C LYS A 554 -12.67 19.88 -20.28
N ARG A 555 -13.85 20.48 -20.12
CA ARG A 555 -14.93 20.41 -21.12
C ARG A 555 -14.89 21.66 -22.01
N GLU A 556 -14.71 21.48 -23.30
CA GLU A 556 -14.79 22.54 -24.31
C GLU A 556 -15.99 22.29 -25.23
N ARG A 557 -16.86 23.29 -25.39
CA ARG A 557 -17.90 23.26 -26.42
C ARG A 557 -17.34 23.88 -27.68
N GLU A 558 -17.00 23.06 -28.67
CA GLU A 558 -16.78 23.58 -30.01
C GLU A 558 -18.13 24.07 -30.58
N ARG A 559 -18.20 25.32 -31.05
CA ARG A 559 -19.35 25.78 -31.83
C ARG A 559 -19.43 24.91 -33.08
N GLU A 560 -20.60 24.35 -33.36
CA GLU A 560 -20.89 23.65 -34.60
C GLU A 560 -20.29 24.44 -35.77
N ARG A 561 -19.29 23.86 -36.44
CA ARG A 561 -18.98 24.32 -37.79
C ARG A 561 -20.19 23.94 -38.62
N GLU A 562 -21.01 24.93 -38.94
CA GLU A 562 -21.98 24.90 -40.01
C GLU A 562 -21.23 24.46 -41.28
N ARG A 563 -21.19 23.14 -41.54
CA ARG A 563 -20.64 22.60 -42.77
C ARG A 563 -21.71 22.82 -43.82
N ASP A 564 -21.69 24.00 -44.43
CA ASP A 564 -22.19 24.17 -45.78
C ASP A 564 -21.47 23.14 -46.67
N LEU A 565 -22.17 22.03 -46.94
CA LEU A 565 -21.79 21.04 -47.94
C LEU A 565 -21.81 21.73 -49.31
N PRO A 566 -20.67 21.83 -50.04
CA PRO A 566 -20.72 22.23 -51.43
C PRO A 566 -21.33 21.08 -52.24
N ARG A 567 -22.41 21.41 -52.96
CA ARG A 567 -23.04 20.56 -53.96
C ARG A 567 -22.01 19.92 -54.89
N ARG A 568 -22.22 18.63 -55.17
CA ARG A 568 -21.55 17.81 -56.19
C ARG A 568 -21.24 18.59 -57.48
N GLY A 569 -20.01 18.46 -57.97
CA GLY A 569 -19.68 18.91 -59.33
C GLY A 569 -18.22 18.73 -59.77
N ARG A 570 -17.92 17.53 -60.30
CA ARG A 570 -16.91 17.20 -61.32
C ARG A 570 -15.45 16.92 -60.90
N CYS A 571 -15.06 15.71 -61.33
CA CYS A 571 -13.74 15.13 -61.61
C CYS A 571 -12.64 16.12 -62.08
N ALA A 572 -11.41 15.92 -61.58
CA ALA A 572 -10.23 15.50 -62.37
C ALA A 572 -8.96 15.51 -61.48
N GLY A 573 -8.12 14.48 -61.61
CA GLY A 573 -6.98 14.22 -60.72
C GLY A 573 -5.65 14.92 -61.04
N ARG A 574 -4.67 14.72 -60.15
CA ARG A 574 -3.19 14.71 -60.29
C ARG A 574 -2.61 14.48 -58.88
N VAL A 575 -1.97 13.35 -58.58
CA VAL A 575 -0.53 13.01 -58.77
C VAL A 575 0.44 13.87 -57.92
N LEU A 576 1.04 13.19 -56.93
CA LEU A 576 2.38 13.33 -56.31
C LEU A 576 2.95 14.73 -55.99
N GLN A 577 3.37 14.94 -54.73
CA GLN A 577 4.81 14.97 -54.36
C GLN A 577 5.06 15.12 -52.86
N ARG A 578 6.13 14.43 -52.42
CA ARG A 578 6.86 14.59 -51.15
C ARG A 578 7.46 15.99 -51.03
N GLY A 579 7.60 16.51 -49.81
CA GLY A 579 8.50 17.60 -49.47
C GLY A 579 8.48 17.87 -47.96
N GLY A 580 9.59 17.63 -47.28
CA GLY A 580 9.74 17.85 -45.85
C GLY A 580 10.28 19.23 -45.46
N VAL A 581 10.57 19.31 -44.15
CA VAL A 581 11.47 20.23 -43.43
C VAL A 581 10.90 21.64 -43.12
N ARG A 582 10.54 21.89 -41.86
CA ARG A 582 11.46 22.28 -40.78
C ARG A 582 10.91 21.87 -39.42
#